data_AF-A0A1F6IFR7-F1
#
_entry.id   AF-A0A1F6IFR7-F1
#
_cell.length_a   1.000
_cell.length_b   1.000
_cell.length_c   1.000
_cell.angle_alpha   90.00
_cell.angle_beta   90.00
_cell.angle_gamma   90.00
#
_symmetry.space_group_name_H-M   'P 1'
#
loop_
_entity.id
_entity.type
_entity.pdbx_description
1 polymer ?
#
loop_
_entity_poly.entity_id
_entity_poly.type
_entity_poly.pdbx_seq_one_letter_code
_entity_poly.pdbx_strand_id
1 'polypeptide(L)'
;MKRIAIILFSTLIALGLIYFFLSLFFPSKHKRQEGEIPTPTKIEERTRIPQSDKIIISGVKTNNFLKSPIQTNSEGDVLFIKEGDFQIAYLTRFSQFIINISTSSSQTRLNAEMAFITKLGVKREEACQLEVKVTSPYVPNPYLAPPRKTLSFCENY
;
A
#
# COMPACT_ATOMS: atom_id res chain seq x y z
N MET A 1 -79.72 17.21 4.79
CA MET A 1 -78.49 18.00 5.08
C MET A 1 -77.46 17.25 5.93
N LYS A 2 -77.80 16.71 7.12
CA LYS A 2 -76.82 16.03 8.01
C LYS A 2 -76.04 14.87 7.37
N ARG A 3 -76.67 14.03 6.52
CA ARG A 3 -76.00 12.89 5.85
C ARG A 3 -74.98 13.32 4.79
N ILE A 4 -75.25 14.43 4.09
CA ILE A 4 -74.33 14.99 3.08
C ILE A 4 -73.08 15.56 3.76
N ALA A 5 -73.25 16.22 4.91
CA ALA A 5 -72.14 16.74 5.71
C ALA A 5 -71.19 15.63 6.21
N ILE A 6 -71.73 14.47 6.59
CA ILE A 6 -70.91 13.33 7.07
C ILE A 6 -70.08 12.73 5.94
N ILE A 7 -70.64 12.60 4.74
CA ILE A 7 -69.92 12.05 3.58
C ILE A 7 -68.76 12.99 3.18
N LEU A 8 -69.02 14.30 3.13
CA LEU A 8 -67.97 15.29 2.82
C LEU A 8 -66.84 15.29 3.85
N PHE A 9 -67.18 15.23 5.14
CA PHE A 9 -66.19 15.18 6.21
C PHE A 9 -65.33 13.90 6.14
N SER A 10 -65.94 12.76 5.85
CA SER A 10 -65.23 11.48 5.66
C SER A 10 -64.25 11.53 4.48
N THR A 11 -64.65 12.11 3.34
CA THR A 11 -63.77 12.22 2.16
C THR A 11 -62.56 13.11 2.42
N LEU A 12 -62.72 14.18 3.20
CA LEU A 12 -61.66 15.14 3.51
C LEU A 12 -60.60 14.52 4.43
N ILE A 13 -61.03 13.71 5.40
CA ILE A 13 -60.13 12.94 6.27
C ILE A 13 -59.35 11.89 5.46
N ALA A 14 -60.03 11.15 4.58
CA ALA A 14 -59.39 10.13 3.76
C ALA A 14 -58.29 10.73 2.85
N LEU A 15 -58.57 11.88 2.21
CA LEU A 15 -57.58 12.59 1.40
C LEU A 15 -56.40 13.10 2.24
N GLY A 16 -56.65 13.59 3.46
CA GLY A 16 -55.60 14.02 4.38
C GLY A 16 -54.66 12.87 4.79
N LEU A 17 -55.23 11.69 5.08
CA LEU A 17 -54.45 10.50 5.42
C LEU A 17 -53.63 9.98 4.24
N ILE A 18 -54.19 10.01 3.02
CA ILE A 18 -53.47 9.64 1.80
C ILE A 18 -52.29 10.60 1.56
N TYR A 19 -52.51 11.91 1.70
CA TYR A 19 -51.45 12.90 1.55
C TYR A 19 -50.32 12.73 2.58
N PHE A 20 -50.68 12.46 3.84
CA PHE A 20 -49.72 12.19 4.91
C PHE A 20 -48.91 10.90 4.65
N PHE A 21 -49.56 9.85 4.16
CA PHE A 21 -48.85 8.63 3.78
C PHE A 21 -47.90 8.87 2.60
N LEU A 22 -48.34 9.60 1.57
CA LEU A 22 -47.47 9.93 0.44
C LEU A 22 -46.25 10.76 0.89
N SER A 23 -46.41 11.71 1.82
CA SER A 23 -45.27 12.51 2.30
C SER A 23 -44.23 11.70 3.09
N LEU A 24 -44.60 10.57 3.69
CA LEU A 24 -43.66 9.65 4.34
C LEU A 24 -42.85 8.82 3.33
N PHE A 25 -43.39 8.54 2.14
CA PHE A 25 -42.74 7.72 1.12
C PHE A 25 -41.94 8.51 0.08
N PHE A 26 -42.13 9.84 -0.01
CA PHE A 26 -41.29 10.69 -0.85
C PHE A 26 -40.14 11.28 -0.01
N PRO A 27 -38.92 10.72 -0.06
CA PRO A 27 -37.79 11.34 0.59
C PRO A 27 -37.63 12.75 0.02
N SER A 28 -37.73 13.74 0.91
CA SER A 28 -37.46 15.14 0.59
C SER A 28 -36.11 15.20 -0.12
N LYS A 29 -36.12 15.61 -1.40
CA LYS A 29 -34.89 15.90 -2.14
C LYS A 29 -34.28 17.13 -1.48
N HIS A 30 -33.54 16.92 -0.40
CA HIS A 30 -32.62 17.90 0.11
C HIS A 30 -31.65 18.18 -1.03
N LYS A 31 -31.81 19.34 -1.67
CA LYS A 31 -30.76 19.91 -2.52
C LYS A 31 -29.54 19.98 -1.63
N ARG A 32 -28.60 19.03 -1.80
CA ARG A 32 -27.23 19.20 -1.31
C ARG A 32 -26.81 20.57 -1.79
N GLN A 33 -26.52 21.47 -0.86
CA GLN A 33 -25.65 22.58 -1.18
C GLN A 33 -24.38 21.93 -1.74
N GLU A 34 -24.15 22.17 -3.03
CA GLU A 34 -22.90 21.88 -3.70
C GLU A 34 -21.89 22.85 -3.07
N GLY A 35 -21.38 22.46 -1.90
CA GLY A 35 -20.18 23.05 -1.38
C GLY A 35 -19.12 22.84 -2.44
N GLU A 36 -18.51 23.92 -2.91
CA GLU A 36 -17.32 23.87 -3.75
C GLU A 36 -16.38 22.83 -3.13
N ILE A 37 -16.25 21.69 -3.82
CA ILE A 37 -15.24 20.71 -3.47
C ILE A 37 -13.95 21.48 -3.64
N PRO A 38 -13.14 21.70 -2.58
CA PRO A 38 -11.84 22.30 -2.76
C PRO A 38 -11.14 21.43 -3.80
N THR A 39 -10.83 22.02 -4.95
CA THR A 39 -10.05 21.36 -5.99
C THR A 39 -8.86 20.75 -5.27
N PRO A 40 -8.65 19.42 -5.32
CA PRO A 40 -7.51 18.83 -4.66
C PRO A 40 -6.28 19.51 -5.25
N THR A 41 -5.66 20.38 -4.44
CA THR A 41 -4.35 20.92 -4.76
C THR A 41 -3.49 19.69 -4.86
N LYS A 42 -3.13 19.32 -6.10
CA LYS A 42 -2.13 18.30 -6.37
C LYS A 42 -0.83 18.86 -5.78
N ILE A 43 -0.60 18.57 -4.51
CA ILE A 43 0.69 18.77 -3.88
C ILE A 43 1.57 17.73 -4.58
N GLU A 44 2.16 18.10 -5.72
CA GLU A 44 3.32 17.41 -6.25
C GLU A 44 4.44 17.66 -5.24
N GLU A 45 4.42 16.91 -4.15
CA GLU A 45 5.60 16.71 -3.33
C GLU A 45 6.56 15.94 -4.22
N ARG A 46 7.32 16.68 -5.04
CA ARG A 46 8.45 16.15 -5.77
C ARG A 46 9.46 15.77 -4.71
N THR A 47 9.40 14.51 -4.26
CA THR A 47 10.44 13.89 -3.47
C THR A 47 11.74 14.12 -4.23
N ARG A 48 12.56 15.06 -3.76
CA ARG A 48 13.81 15.42 -4.43
C ARG A 48 14.73 14.21 -4.31
N ILE A 49 14.89 13.48 -5.40
CA ILE A 49 15.83 12.36 -5.46
C ILE A 49 17.22 12.91 -5.11
N PRO A 50 17.91 12.34 -4.10
CA PRO A 50 19.23 12.80 -3.72
C PRO A 50 20.19 12.74 -4.91
N GLN A 51 20.92 13.82 -5.18
CA GLN A 51 21.84 13.90 -6.33
C GLN A 51 23.16 13.14 -6.08
N SER A 52 23.52 12.95 -4.81
CA SER A 52 24.74 12.24 -4.37
C SER A 52 24.77 10.79 -4.86
N ASP A 53 25.95 10.27 -5.21
CA ASP A 53 26.15 8.86 -5.60
C ASP A 53 25.98 7.89 -4.43
N LYS A 54 26.04 8.40 -3.20
CA LYS A 54 25.83 7.66 -1.96
C LYS A 54 24.66 8.24 -1.17
N ILE A 55 23.90 7.38 -0.50
CA ILE A 55 22.83 7.74 0.43
C ILE A 55 23.00 6.98 1.74
N ILE A 56 22.43 7.52 2.82
CA ILE A 56 22.45 6.88 4.13
C ILE A 56 21.08 6.27 4.38
N ILE A 57 21.03 4.97 4.62
CA ILE A 57 19.83 4.24 5.03
C ILE A 57 20.12 3.62 6.39
N SER A 58 19.34 3.98 7.40
CA SER A 58 19.52 3.47 8.78
C SER A 58 20.95 3.60 9.32
N GLY A 59 21.64 4.69 8.98
CA GLY A 59 23.04 4.93 9.39
C GLY A 59 24.10 4.27 8.50
N VAL A 60 23.72 3.41 7.55
CA VAL A 60 24.63 2.72 6.63
C VAL A 60 24.77 3.50 5.33
N LYS A 61 26.01 3.75 4.90
CA LYS A 61 26.31 4.44 3.64
C LYS A 61 26.23 3.47 2.46
N THR A 62 25.21 3.61 1.63
CA THR A 62 24.93 2.76 0.47
C THR A 62 25.10 3.53 -0.84
N ASN A 63 25.26 2.82 -1.96
CA ASN A 63 25.07 3.35 -3.30
C ASN A 63 23.65 3.89 -3.45
N ASN A 64 23.50 5.00 -4.17
CA ASN A 64 22.21 5.61 -4.40
C ASN A 64 21.38 4.84 -5.45
N PHE A 65 20.67 3.82 -5.00
CA PHE A 65 19.75 3.02 -5.83
C PHE A 65 18.50 3.81 -6.28
N LEU A 66 18.27 5.02 -5.74
CA LEU A 66 17.16 5.90 -6.13
C LEU A 66 17.46 6.67 -7.44
N LYS A 67 18.73 6.75 -7.88
CA LYS A 67 19.12 7.46 -9.12
C LYS A 67 18.75 6.71 -10.40
N SER A 68 18.68 5.39 -10.35
CA SER A 68 18.38 4.55 -11.51
C SER A 68 17.51 3.37 -11.12
N PRO A 69 16.26 3.62 -10.68
CA PRO A 69 15.31 2.57 -10.37
C PRO A 69 14.88 1.86 -11.67
N ILE A 70 14.58 0.57 -11.57
CA ILE A 70 13.89 -0.16 -12.64
C ILE A 70 12.44 0.32 -12.72
N GLN A 71 11.82 0.51 -11.56
CA GLN A 71 10.45 1.01 -11.43
C GLN A 71 10.28 1.75 -10.10
N THR A 72 9.43 2.78 -10.11
CA THR A 72 8.95 3.47 -8.90
C THR A 72 7.43 3.47 -8.92
N ASN A 73 6.78 3.12 -7.81
CA ASN A 73 5.32 3.17 -7.71
C ASN A 73 4.80 4.54 -7.21
N SER A 74 3.49 4.71 -7.09
CA SER A 74 2.87 5.96 -6.60
C SER A 74 3.23 6.31 -5.15
N GLU A 75 3.59 5.31 -4.35
CA GLU A 75 4.00 5.48 -2.95
C GLU A 75 5.50 5.81 -2.82
N GLY A 76 6.23 5.89 -3.95
CA GLY A 76 7.66 6.15 -3.98
C GLY A 76 8.52 4.92 -3.64
N ASP A 77 7.95 3.72 -3.56
CA ASP A 77 8.72 2.50 -3.41
C ASP A 77 9.51 2.22 -4.69
N VAL A 78 10.72 1.70 -4.53
CA VAL A 78 11.69 1.57 -5.61
C VAL A 78 12.05 0.12 -5.83
N LEU A 79 11.77 -0.39 -7.03
CA LEU A 79 12.34 -1.64 -7.54
C LEU A 79 13.67 -1.32 -8.22
N PHE A 80 14.77 -1.92 -7.75
CA PHE A 80 16.11 -1.60 -8.25
C PHE A 80 16.93 -2.83 -8.68
N ILE A 81 16.43 -4.04 -8.44
CA ILE A 81 16.91 -5.29 -9.05
C ILE A 81 15.68 -6.13 -9.44
N LYS A 82 15.70 -6.67 -10.67
CA LYS A 82 14.68 -7.60 -11.17
C LYS A 82 15.37 -8.65 -12.03
N GLU A 83 15.56 -9.83 -11.45
CA GLU A 83 16.10 -11.01 -12.10
C GLU A 83 15.01 -12.07 -12.21
N GLY A 84 15.17 -13.06 -13.09
CA GLY A 84 14.12 -14.06 -13.37
C GLY A 84 13.55 -14.73 -12.11
N ASP A 85 14.44 -15.07 -11.17
CA ASP A 85 14.07 -15.85 -9.98
C ASP A 85 13.96 -15.01 -8.71
N PHE A 86 14.27 -13.71 -8.75
CA PHE A 86 14.14 -12.82 -7.58
C PHE A 86 14.09 -11.34 -7.97
N GLN A 87 13.53 -10.53 -7.08
CA GLN A 87 13.51 -9.08 -7.21
C GLN A 87 13.78 -8.41 -5.88
N ILE A 88 14.32 -7.18 -5.94
CA ILE A 88 14.67 -6.42 -4.74
C ILE A 88 14.11 -5.01 -4.85
N ALA A 89 13.31 -4.67 -3.84
CA ALA A 89 12.67 -3.37 -3.71
C ALA A 89 13.01 -2.71 -2.38
N TYR A 90 12.91 -1.38 -2.34
CA TYR A 90 12.96 -0.58 -1.13
C TYR A 90 11.60 0.08 -0.92
N LEU A 91 11.02 -0.17 0.25
CA LEU A 91 9.75 0.43 0.65
C LEU A 91 10.04 1.74 1.39
N THR A 92 9.80 2.85 0.70
CA THR A 92 10.25 4.18 1.16
C THR A 92 9.58 4.56 2.48
N ARG A 93 8.28 4.29 2.60
CA ARG A 93 7.49 4.59 3.80
C ARG A 93 7.96 3.84 5.05
N PHE A 94 8.49 2.63 4.88
CA PHE A 94 8.92 1.77 5.98
C PHE A 94 10.44 1.74 6.18
N SER A 95 11.19 2.42 5.30
CA SER A 95 12.65 2.34 5.27
C SER A 95 13.19 0.90 5.23
N GLN A 96 12.46 0.00 4.57
CA GLN A 96 12.70 -1.45 4.59
C GLN A 96 13.03 -1.98 3.20
N PHE A 97 14.00 -2.88 3.10
CA PHE A 97 14.28 -3.64 1.88
C PHE A 97 13.50 -4.94 1.84
N ILE A 98 12.93 -5.26 0.68
CA ILE A 98 12.27 -6.53 0.40
C ILE A 98 13.06 -7.28 -0.66
N ILE A 99 13.52 -8.49 -0.32
CA ILE A 99 14.07 -9.45 -1.27
C ILE A 99 12.99 -10.50 -1.50
N ASN A 100 12.34 -10.46 -2.66
CA ASN A 100 11.33 -11.44 -3.03
C ASN A 100 11.91 -12.48 -3.97
N ILE A 101 11.97 -13.71 -3.52
CA ILE A 101 12.48 -14.86 -4.26
C ILE A 101 11.29 -15.62 -4.83
N SER A 102 11.30 -15.90 -6.13
CA SER A 102 10.19 -16.57 -6.83
C SER A 102 10.23 -18.10 -6.70
N THR A 103 11.40 -18.68 -6.41
CA THR A 103 11.63 -20.13 -6.32
C THR A 103 12.24 -20.52 -4.98
N SER A 104 11.82 -21.64 -4.38
CA SER A 104 12.34 -22.13 -3.10
C SER A 104 13.71 -22.82 -3.20
N SER A 105 14.69 -22.12 -3.78
CA SER A 105 16.07 -22.61 -3.97
C SER A 105 17.02 -21.83 -3.07
N SER A 106 17.80 -22.56 -2.27
CA SER A 106 18.87 -21.97 -1.44
C SER A 106 19.89 -21.22 -2.30
N GLN A 107 20.16 -21.68 -3.52
CA GLN A 107 21.06 -21.00 -4.45
C GLN A 107 20.49 -19.65 -4.90
N THR A 108 19.19 -19.60 -5.22
CA THR A 108 18.53 -18.34 -5.60
C THR A 108 18.57 -17.34 -4.46
N ARG A 109 18.38 -17.80 -3.22
CA ARG A 109 18.54 -16.96 -2.04
C ARG A 109 19.94 -16.37 -1.93
N LEU A 110 20.98 -17.20 -2.02
CA LEU A 110 22.36 -16.73 -1.94
C LEU A 110 22.68 -15.73 -3.06
N ASN A 111 22.20 -15.99 -4.28
CA ASN A 111 22.37 -15.07 -5.41
C ASN A 111 21.67 -13.73 -5.17
N ALA A 112 20.44 -13.75 -4.65
CA ALA A 112 19.69 -12.54 -4.33
C ALA A 112 20.37 -11.71 -3.23
N GLU A 113 20.84 -12.35 -2.17
CA GLU A 113 21.55 -11.69 -1.07
C GLU A 113 22.90 -11.11 -1.52
N MET A 114 23.63 -11.79 -2.40
CA MET A 114 24.86 -11.27 -2.99
C MET A 114 24.60 -10.10 -3.94
N ALA A 115 23.54 -10.17 -4.76
CA ALA A 115 23.14 -9.07 -5.63
C ALA A 115 22.73 -7.84 -4.81
N PHE A 116 22.02 -8.04 -3.70
CA PHE A 116 21.64 -6.98 -2.76
C PHE A 116 22.85 -6.19 -2.24
N ILE A 117 23.81 -6.87 -1.61
CA ILE A 117 24.99 -6.20 -1.03
C ILE A 117 25.87 -5.55 -2.11
N THR A 118 25.99 -6.20 -3.27
CA THR A 118 26.79 -5.70 -4.40
C THR A 118 26.18 -4.41 -4.95
N LYS A 119 24.86 -4.39 -5.14
CA LYS A 119 24.15 -3.21 -5.66
C LYS A 119 24.18 -2.06 -4.67
N LEU A 120 23.99 -2.33 -3.38
CA LEU A 120 24.11 -1.33 -2.33
C LEU A 120 25.57 -0.91 -2.06
N GLY A 121 26.55 -1.70 -2.50
CA GLY A 121 27.97 -1.42 -2.28
C GLY A 121 28.34 -1.40 -0.80
N VAL A 122 27.78 -2.33 -0.04
CA VAL A 122 28.00 -2.51 1.41
C VAL A 122 28.62 -3.87 1.70
N LYS A 123 29.27 -3.99 2.86
CA LYS A 123 29.75 -5.27 3.40
C LYS A 123 28.61 -6.06 4.03
N ARG A 124 28.85 -7.34 4.32
CA ARG A 124 27.85 -8.22 4.96
C ARG A 124 27.45 -7.70 6.34
N GLU A 125 28.40 -7.24 7.13
CA GLU A 125 28.18 -6.76 8.50
C GLU A 125 27.34 -5.47 8.50
N GLU A 126 27.59 -4.58 7.55
CA GLU A 126 26.81 -3.36 7.33
C GLU A 126 25.38 -3.68 6.85
N ALA A 127 25.23 -4.68 5.98
CA ALA A 127 23.92 -5.12 5.51
C ALA A 127 23.04 -5.69 6.63
N CYS A 128 23.64 -6.25 7.69
CA CYS A 128 22.89 -6.72 8.87
C CYS A 128 22.30 -5.59 9.73
N GLN A 129 22.77 -4.35 9.56
CA GLN A 129 22.18 -3.17 10.22
C GLN A 129 20.98 -2.61 9.46
N LEU A 130 20.76 -3.07 8.22
CA LEU A 130 19.63 -2.65 7.40
C LEU A 130 18.39 -3.48 7.74
N GLU A 131 17.22 -2.86 7.67
CA GLU A 131 15.97 -3.59 7.80
C GLU A 131 15.66 -4.32 6.50
N VAL A 132 15.90 -5.64 6.47
CA VAL A 132 15.74 -6.48 5.28
C VAL A 132 14.78 -7.63 5.57
N LYS A 133 13.77 -7.76 4.71
CA LYS A 133 12.83 -8.87 4.70
C LYS A 133 12.99 -9.72 3.45
N VAL A 134 13.32 -10.99 3.64
CA VAL A 134 13.40 -12.01 2.60
C VAL A 134 12.09 -12.78 2.56
N THR A 135 11.44 -12.81 1.39
CA THR A 135 10.24 -13.60 1.12
C THR A 135 10.53 -14.64 0.05
N SER A 136 9.91 -15.81 0.19
CA SER A 136 10.01 -16.94 -0.75
C SER A 136 8.68 -17.69 -0.71
N PRO A 137 8.29 -18.39 -1.79
CA PRO A 137 7.22 -19.39 -1.73
C PRO A 137 7.43 -20.31 -0.55
N TYR A 138 6.34 -20.54 0.19
CA TYR A 138 6.33 -21.50 1.28
C TYR A 138 6.35 -22.91 0.71
N VAL A 139 7.37 -23.69 1.05
CA VAL A 139 7.38 -25.13 0.81
C VAL A 139 7.18 -25.81 2.16
N PRO A 140 5.98 -26.38 2.42
CA PRO A 140 5.75 -27.16 3.63
C PRO A 140 6.63 -28.40 3.58
N ASN A 141 7.71 -28.41 4.37
CA ASN A 141 8.50 -29.59 4.65
C ASN A 141 8.57 -29.77 6.17
N PRO A 142 7.98 -30.84 6.74
CA PRO A 142 7.97 -31.06 8.18
C PRO A 142 9.36 -31.33 8.77
N TYR A 143 10.36 -31.57 7.93
CA TYR A 143 11.75 -31.83 8.32
C TYR A 143 12.66 -30.61 8.20
N LEU A 144 12.16 -29.47 7.69
CA LEU A 144 12.96 -28.25 7.52
C LEU A 144 12.46 -27.13 8.44
N ALA A 145 13.41 -26.38 9.01
CA ALA A 145 13.10 -25.16 9.73
C ALA A 145 12.36 -24.16 8.83
N PRO A 146 11.45 -23.35 9.37
CA PRO A 146 10.77 -22.33 8.59
C PRO A 146 11.79 -21.38 7.93
N PRO A 147 11.54 -20.93 6.69
CA PRO A 147 12.49 -20.07 5.99
C PRO A 147 12.74 -18.79 6.78
N ARG A 148 14.01 -18.51 7.07
CA ARG A 148 14.42 -17.26 7.75
C ARG A 148 14.02 -16.06 6.90
N LYS A 149 13.33 -15.09 7.50
CA LYS A 149 12.85 -13.86 6.86
C LYS A 149 13.90 -12.75 6.80
N THR A 150 15.11 -12.97 7.30
CA THR A 150 16.24 -12.03 7.29
C THR A 150 17.33 -12.51 6.32
N LEU A 151 18.43 -11.76 6.16
CA LEU A 151 19.60 -12.22 5.39
C LEU A 151 20.24 -13.45 6.05
N SER A 152 20.64 -14.44 5.25
CA SER A 152 21.14 -15.73 5.75
C SER A 152 22.42 -15.61 6.60
N PHE A 153 23.23 -14.60 6.36
CA PHE A 153 24.49 -14.37 7.07
C PHE A 153 24.36 -13.48 8.31
N CYS A 154 23.16 -12.99 8.66
CA CYS A 154 22.94 -12.10 9.81
C CYS A 154 22.48 -12.85 11.06
N GLU A 155 22.98 -14.06 11.31
CA GLU A 155 22.45 -14.92 12.37
C GLU A 155 22.69 -14.42 13.81
N ASN A 156 23.51 -13.38 14.01
CA ASN A 156 23.95 -12.90 15.33
C ASN A 156 24.02 -11.36 15.49
N TYR A 157 23.34 -10.59 14.63
CA TYR A 157 23.34 -9.11 14.67
C TYR A 157 21.96 -8.56 15.04
#